data_AF-A0AAJ8L5J0-F1
#
_entry.id   AF-A0AAJ8L5J0-F1
#
_cell.length_a   1.000
_cell.length_b   1.000
_cell.length_c   1.000
_cell.angle_alpha   90.00
_cell.angle_beta   90.00
_cell.angle_gamma   90.00
#
_symmetry.space_group_name_H-M   'P 1'
#
loop_
_entity.id
_entity.type
_entity.pdbx_description
1 polymer ?
#
loop_
_entity_poly.entity_id
_entity_poly.type
_entity_poly.pdbx_seq_one_letter_code
_entity_poly.pdbx_strand_id
1 'polypeptide(L)'
;MHQPIEGAQMEIGDREHIHQSTEGKTQNRQIDWIGAGLITIGISLLLFSITQAGLVEKGWRTPYISPIFSFSIILILIFGWWEHKLEYESSVIPTSQESPTAYPPTAIKDSIPPIVRLSIFSRHKWRISAILGIAFFDWLGICGWVYLTSVYYQDLLGYSPLKNALYILPAPITGIICSCLVTLIVPRVKAPILLALGGISSGLANALFAFQSPNTIYWKNEFFSAILQPFGGDLTIPIGSIIISNLVEDDEQSVAGALFQISLQIAGCLDLCISSIILTQVESIHGLLKGLQIAFWFNATCCWFVLVIIFLAFRKVGLAKDIAKVI
;
A
#
# COMPACT_ATOMS: atom_id res chain seq x y z
N MET A 1 24.12 65.06 -6.39
CA MET A 1 23.80 63.83 -7.15
C MET A 1 24.30 62.63 -6.34
N HIS A 2 23.62 62.29 -5.26
CA HIS A 2 23.97 61.16 -4.39
C HIS A 2 22.70 60.76 -3.64
N GLN A 3 21.90 59.85 -4.19
CA GLN A 3 21.00 58.93 -3.47
C GLN A 3 20.41 57.92 -4.46
N PRO A 4 21.15 56.83 -4.79
CA PRO A 4 20.47 55.58 -5.14
C PRO A 4 20.99 54.34 -4.38
N ILE A 5 21.98 54.49 -3.49
CA ILE A 5 22.69 53.32 -2.91
C ILE A 5 21.97 52.76 -1.66
N GLU A 6 21.32 53.60 -0.84
CA GLU A 6 20.64 53.16 0.39
C GLU A 6 19.41 52.25 0.13
N GLY A 7 18.62 52.54 -0.90
CA GLY A 7 17.43 51.73 -1.23
C GLY A 7 17.81 50.33 -1.73
N ALA A 8 18.90 50.21 -2.48
CA ALA A 8 19.40 48.92 -2.96
C ALA A 8 19.99 48.06 -1.83
N GLN A 9 20.66 48.68 -0.84
CA GLN A 9 21.17 47.96 0.32
C GLN A 9 20.06 47.49 1.27
N MET A 10 18.97 48.25 1.39
CA MET A 10 17.80 47.86 2.18
C MET A 10 17.04 46.69 1.51
N GLU A 11 16.89 46.70 0.18
CA GLU A 11 16.24 45.62 -0.56
C GLU A 11 17.10 44.34 -0.59
N ILE A 12 18.43 44.46 -0.59
CA ILE A 12 19.36 43.31 -0.46
C ILE A 12 19.32 42.75 0.96
N GLY A 13 19.29 43.60 1.99
CA GLY A 13 19.16 43.19 3.38
C GLY A 13 17.83 42.48 3.67
N ASP A 14 16.73 42.98 3.12
CA ASP A 14 15.42 42.31 3.20
C ASP A 14 15.41 41.00 2.40
N ARG A 15 16.07 40.92 1.25
CA ARG A 15 16.20 39.65 0.51
C ARG A 15 17.09 38.65 1.24
N GLU A 16 18.17 39.06 1.88
CA GLU A 16 19.00 38.19 2.72
C GLU A 16 18.25 37.73 3.97
N HIS A 17 17.46 38.60 4.60
CA HIS A 17 16.59 38.21 5.73
C HIS A 17 15.45 37.28 5.31
N ILE A 18 14.84 37.49 4.14
CA ILE A 18 13.84 36.58 3.56
C ILE A 18 14.49 35.25 3.19
N HIS A 19 15.68 35.25 2.57
CA HIS A 19 16.42 34.02 2.26
C HIS A 19 16.86 33.27 3.53
N GLN A 20 17.30 33.95 4.59
CA GLN A 20 17.62 33.32 5.88
C GLN A 20 16.37 32.80 6.61
N SER A 21 15.20 33.40 6.43
CA SER A 21 13.94 32.86 6.96
C SER A 21 13.42 31.64 6.17
N THR A 22 13.93 31.42 4.96
CA THR A 22 13.61 30.28 4.07
C THR A 22 14.69 29.20 4.07
N GLU A 23 15.84 29.44 4.71
CA GLU A 23 16.74 28.37 5.14
C GLU A 23 16.04 27.64 6.28
N GLY A 24 15.22 26.66 5.90
CA GLY A 24 14.55 25.77 6.80
C GLY A 24 15.53 25.33 7.88
N LYS A 25 15.19 25.63 9.13
CA LYS A 25 15.78 24.98 10.29
C LYS A 25 15.68 23.47 10.03
N THR A 26 16.71 22.87 9.46
CA THR A 26 16.97 21.44 9.53
C THR A 26 17.38 21.20 10.97
N GLN A 27 16.37 21.28 11.85
CA GLN A 27 16.45 20.79 13.21
C GLN A 27 16.94 19.36 13.07
N ASN A 28 18.14 19.12 13.58
CA ASN A 28 18.91 17.88 13.40
C ASN A 28 18.09 16.72 14.01
N ARG A 29 17.17 16.17 13.22
CA ARG A 29 16.17 15.19 13.63
C ARG A 29 16.92 13.87 13.74
N GLN A 30 17.20 13.45 14.97
CA GLN A 30 17.84 12.15 15.21
C GLN A 30 16.96 11.05 14.61
N ILE A 31 17.56 10.15 13.85
CA ILE A 31 16.87 9.04 13.17
C ILE A 31 16.76 7.87 14.14
N ASP A 32 15.58 7.27 14.28
CA ASP A 32 15.40 6.03 15.03
C ASP A 32 15.95 4.81 14.25
N TRP A 33 17.26 4.60 14.33
CA TRP A 33 17.90 3.45 13.71
C TRP A 33 17.50 2.10 14.34
N ILE A 34 17.13 2.11 15.62
CA ILE A 34 16.73 0.89 16.34
C ILE A 34 15.35 0.45 15.86
N GLY A 35 14.38 1.37 15.89
CA GLY A 35 13.05 1.14 15.34
C GLY A 35 13.10 0.73 13.88
N ALA A 36 13.88 1.45 13.05
CA ALA A 36 14.03 1.15 11.63
C ALA A 36 14.62 -0.25 11.37
N GLY A 37 15.65 -0.66 12.11
CA GLY A 37 16.23 -2.00 12.01
C GLY A 37 15.23 -3.09 12.44
N LEU A 38 14.55 -2.87 13.57
CA LEU A 38 13.62 -3.82 14.15
C LEU A 38 12.42 -4.10 13.23
N ILE A 39 11.81 -3.05 12.67
CA ILE A 39 10.68 -3.19 11.76
C ILE A 39 11.09 -3.80 10.42
N THR A 40 12.26 -3.44 9.89
CA THR A 40 12.77 -3.98 8.62
C THR A 40 13.02 -5.48 8.73
N ILE A 41 13.68 -5.93 9.80
CA ILE A 41 13.93 -7.35 10.05
C ILE A 41 12.60 -8.08 10.32
N GLY A 42 11.73 -7.50 11.15
CA GLY A 42 10.43 -8.07 11.47
C GLY A 42 9.56 -8.32 10.24
N ILE A 43 9.35 -7.29 9.41
CA ILE A 43 8.56 -7.39 8.17
C ILE A 43 9.23 -8.36 7.19
N SER A 44 10.54 -8.27 6.97
CA SER A 44 11.23 -9.14 6.02
C SER A 44 11.09 -10.62 6.38
N LEU A 45 11.24 -10.97 7.66
CA LEU A 45 11.07 -12.34 8.14
C LEU A 45 9.62 -12.80 8.07
N LEU A 46 8.66 -11.91 8.35
CA LEU A 46 7.23 -12.21 8.22
C LEU A 46 6.87 -12.54 6.77
N LEU A 47 7.25 -11.67 5.84
CA LEU A 47 6.99 -11.85 4.40
C LEU A 47 7.69 -13.10 3.86
N PHE A 48 8.93 -13.34 4.28
CA PHE A 48 9.67 -14.55 3.92
C PHE A 48 8.95 -15.82 4.40
N SER A 49 8.53 -15.86 5.66
CA SER A 49 7.86 -17.03 6.23
C SER A 49 6.52 -17.33 5.53
N ILE A 50 5.69 -16.30 5.32
CA ILE A 50 4.40 -16.43 4.61
C ILE A 50 4.63 -16.93 3.18
N THR A 51 5.59 -16.34 2.47
CA THR A 51 5.88 -16.72 1.08
C THR A 51 6.38 -18.17 0.99
N GLN A 52 7.32 -18.57 1.85
CA GLN A 52 7.84 -19.94 1.87
C GLN A 52 6.77 -20.96 2.28
N ALA A 53 5.84 -20.58 3.16
CA ALA A 53 4.75 -21.46 3.58
C ALA A 53 3.84 -21.87 2.42
N GLY A 54 3.71 -21.03 1.38
CA GLY A 54 2.95 -21.34 0.17
C GLY A 54 3.75 -22.06 -0.92
N LEU A 55 5.09 -22.02 -0.90
CA LEU A 55 5.94 -22.58 -1.96
C LEU A 55 6.46 -23.98 -1.66
N VAL A 56 6.67 -24.31 -0.39
CA VAL A 56 7.24 -25.61 0.01
C VAL A 56 6.13 -26.66 0.10
N GLU A 57 6.35 -27.87 -0.41
CA GLU A 57 5.37 -28.97 -0.41
C GLU A 57 4.77 -29.28 0.98
N LYS A 58 5.61 -29.21 2.03
CA LYS A 58 5.18 -29.44 3.42
C LYS A 58 4.54 -28.20 4.06
N GLY A 59 4.57 -27.06 3.39
CA GLY A 59 4.10 -25.76 3.85
C GLY A 59 4.52 -25.47 5.28
N TRP A 60 3.55 -25.12 6.13
CA TRP A 60 3.74 -24.83 7.57
C TRP A 60 4.34 -25.95 8.41
N ARG A 61 4.31 -27.21 7.94
CA ARG A 61 4.96 -28.35 8.64
C ARG A 61 6.49 -28.33 8.50
N THR A 62 7.03 -27.44 7.67
CA THR A 62 8.48 -27.30 7.51
C THR A 62 9.09 -26.71 8.78
N PRO A 63 10.13 -27.35 9.38
CA PRO A 63 10.60 -27.01 10.72
C PRO A 63 11.07 -25.56 10.93
N TYR A 64 11.53 -24.86 9.88
CA TYR A 64 12.05 -23.49 10.00
C TYR A 64 10.97 -22.40 9.80
N ILE A 65 9.83 -22.70 9.16
CA ILE A 65 8.83 -21.68 8.80
C ILE A 65 8.09 -21.16 10.03
N SER A 66 7.60 -22.08 10.87
CA SER A 66 6.85 -21.73 12.08
C SER A 66 7.68 -20.95 13.12
N PRO A 67 8.96 -21.32 13.40
CA PRO A 67 9.82 -20.50 14.27
C PRO A 67 10.10 -19.11 13.72
N ILE A 68 10.40 -18.98 12.42
CA ILE A 68 10.66 -17.67 11.80
C ILE A 68 9.40 -16.79 11.84
N PHE A 69 8.22 -17.37 11.61
CA PHE A 69 6.94 -16.66 11.74
C PHE A 69 6.76 -16.12 13.16
N SER A 70 6.85 -17.00 14.17
CA SER A 70 6.71 -16.60 15.58
C SER A 70 7.72 -15.54 15.99
N PHE A 71 8.98 -15.67 15.55
CA PHE A 71 10.03 -14.70 15.83
C PHE A 71 9.74 -13.34 15.17
N SER A 72 9.24 -13.33 13.93
CA SER A 72 8.84 -12.08 13.24
C SER A 72 7.72 -11.34 13.96
N ILE A 73 6.72 -12.06 14.47
CA ILE A 73 5.62 -11.47 15.26
C ILE A 73 6.16 -10.85 16.55
N ILE A 74 7.09 -11.53 17.24
CA ILE A 74 7.73 -11.00 18.45
C ILE A 74 8.47 -9.70 18.14
N LEU A 75 9.25 -9.64 17.05
CA LEU A 75 9.96 -8.42 16.67
C LEU A 75 9.00 -7.26 16.34
N ILE A 76 7.89 -7.52 15.65
CA ILE A 76 6.89 -6.51 15.32
C ILE A 76 6.18 -6.01 16.60
N LEU A 77 5.90 -6.89 17.56
CA LEU A 77 5.32 -6.50 18.85
C LEU A 77 6.30 -5.67 19.69
N ILE A 78 7.59 -6.03 19.71
CA ILE A 78 8.64 -5.23 20.36
C ILE A 78 8.74 -3.86 19.68
N PHE A 79 8.64 -3.79 18.36
CA PHE A 79 8.61 -2.52 17.63
C PHE A 79 7.40 -1.67 18.00
N GLY A 80 6.20 -2.25 18.03
CA GLY A 80 4.99 -1.53 18.45
C GLY A 80 5.09 -1.01 19.89
N TRP A 81 5.69 -1.78 20.79
CA TRP A 81 5.97 -1.33 22.16
C TRP A 81 7.02 -0.21 22.21
N TRP A 82 8.08 -0.32 21.41
CA TRP A 82 9.13 0.69 21.28
C TRP A 82 8.57 2.04 20.77
N GLU A 83 7.80 2.02 19.69
CA GLU A 83 7.14 3.20 19.13
C GLU A 83 6.12 3.81 20.10
N HIS A 84 5.30 2.98 20.77
CA HIS A 84 4.34 3.48 21.76
C HIS A 84 5.05 4.14 22.95
N LYS A 85 6.18 3.57 23.39
CA LYS A 85 7.00 4.17 24.46
C LYS A 85 7.58 5.52 24.01
N LEU A 86 8.11 5.61 22.79
CA LEU A 86 8.62 6.86 22.22
C LEU A 86 7.52 7.92 22.03
N GLU A 87 6.32 7.52 21.60
CA GLU A 87 5.16 8.42 21.48
C GLU A 87 4.71 8.92 22.86
N TYR A 88 4.69 8.06 23.87
CA TYR A 88 4.39 8.46 25.26
C TYR A 88 5.43 9.45 25.80
N GLU A 89 6.72 9.14 25.67
CA GLU A 89 7.81 10.03 26.13
C GLU A 89 7.82 11.38 25.40
N SER A 90 7.48 11.39 24.11
CA SER A 90 7.34 12.63 23.32
C SER A 90 6.10 13.45 23.70
N SER A 91 5.01 12.80 24.12
CA SER A 91 3.75 13.47 24.50
C SER A 91 3.75 14.12 25.88
N VAL A 92 4.63 13.65 26.78
CA VAL A 92 4.73 14.12 28.18
C VAL A 92 5.57 15.39 28.30
N ILE A 93 6.38 15.74 27.29
CA ILE A 93 7.14 16.99 27.28
C ILE A 93 6.15 18.14 27.01
N PRO A 94 5.86 19.02 27.99
CA PRO A 94 4.97 20.15 27.76
C PRO A 94 5.65 21.06 26.75
N THR A 95 4.95 21.40 25.68
CA THR A 95 5.31 22.54 24.83
C THR A 95 5.19 23.78 25.72
N SER A 96 6.26 24.13 26.43
CA SER A 96 6.35 25.36 27.22
C SER A 96 6.41 26.55 26.25
N GLN A 97 5.29 26.85 25.62
CA GLN A 97 5.09 28.02 24.78
C GLN A 97 4.37 29.08 25.60
N GLU A 98 5.04 29.59 26.63
CA GLU A 98 4.62 30.81 27.34
C GLU A 98 5.79 31.46 28.09
N SER A 99 6.94 31.68 27.45
CA SER A 99 8.00 32.60 27.94
C SER A 99 9.04 32.89 26.85
N PRO A 100 9.15 34.13 26.32
CA PRO A 100 10.08 34.47 25.23
C PRO A 100 11.58 34.49 25.58
N THR A 101 11.98 34.12 26.80
CA THR A 101 13.36 34.32 27.30
C THR A 101 14.02 33.11 27.96
N ALA A 102 13.41 31.93 27.90
CA ALA A 102 14.06 30.71 28.41
C ALA A 102 14.78 29.98 27.28
N TYR A 103 16.07 29.70 27.47
CA TYR A 103 16.83 28.74 26.67
C TYR A 103 15.99 27.48 26.40
N PRO A 104 16.03 26.89 25.19
CA PRO A 104 15.28 25.66 24.95
C PRO A 104 15.73 24.61 25.98
N PRO A 105 14.80 23.84 26.57
CA PRO A 105 15.19 22.73 27.44
C PRO A 105 16.11 21.82 26.63
N THR A 106 17.30 21.54 27.16
CA THR A 106 18.25 20.57 26.59
C THR A 106 17.62 19.19 26.36
N ALA A 107 16.50 18.88 27.03
CA ALA A 107 15.70 17.67 26.85
C ALA A 107 14.99 17.53 25.47
N ILE A 108 14.83 18.62 24.71
CA ILE A 108 14.24 18.56 23.34
C ILE A 108 15.26 18.01 22.33
N LYS A 109 16.56 18.03 22.65
CA LYS A 109 17.63 17.67 21.71
C LYS A 109 17.84 16.16 21.55
N ASP A 110 17.41 15.37 22.53
CA ASP A 110 17.75 13.95 22.65
C ASP A 110 16.53 13.01 22.58
N SER A 111 15.33 13.54 22.37
CA SER A 111 14.12 12.72 22.18
C SER A 111 14.05 12.24 20.73
N ILE A 112 14.29 10.95 20.51
CA ILE A 112 14.15 10.30 19.21
C ILE A 112 12.65 10.35 18.83
N PRO A 113 12.26 11.02 17.73
CA PRO A 113 10.87 11.07 17.32
C PRO A 113 10.42 9.68 16.86
N PRO A 114 9.20 9.23 17.21
CA PRO A 114 8.66 7.96 16.72
C PRO A 114 8.58 7.98 15.19
N ILE A 115 8.91 6.85 14.56
CA ILE A 115 8.85 6.69 13.10
C ILE A 115 7.40 6.71 12.64
N VAL A 116 6.50 6.06 13.38
CA VAL A 116 5.07 5.99 13.07
C VAL A 116 4.28 6.39 14.31
N ARG A 117 3.65 7.57 14.28
CA ARG A 117 2.67 7.94 15.30
C ARG A 117 1.46 7.01 15.15
N LEU A 118 1.20 6.14 16.12
CA LEU A 118 0.12 5.14 16.04
C LEU A 118 -1.27 5.82 15.96
N SER A 119 -1.35 7.07 16.39
CA SER A 119 -2.52 7.93 16.21
C SER A 119 -2.90 8.15 14.73
N ILE A 120 -1.99 7.97 13.76
CA ILE A 120 -2.27 8.16 12.32
C ILE A 120 -3.41 7.28 11.80
N PHE A 121 -3.57 6.06 12.36
CA PHE A 121 -4.63 5.13 11.96
C PHE A 121 -6.03 5.59 12.39
N SER A 122 -6.13 6.26 13.54
CA SER A 122 -7.41 6.73 14.10
C SER A 122 -7.81 8.13 13.59
N ARG A 123 -6.86 8.89 13.03
CA ARG A 123 -7.11 10.23 12.50
C ARG A 123 -8.19 10.23 11.41
N HIS A 124 -8.91 11.35 11.31
CA HIS A 124 -9.96 11.57 10.31
C HIS A 124 -11.10 10.53 10.35
N LYS A 125 -11.52 10.07 11.53
CA LYS A 125 -12.60 9.06 11.71
C LYS A 125 -12.28 7.73 11.00
N TRP A 126 -11.06 7.20 11.20
CA TRP A 126 -10.61 5.91 10.64
C TRP A 126 -10.53 5.87 9.10
N ARG A 127 -10.52 7.03 8.42
CA ARG A 127 -10.46 7.10 6.96
C ARG A 127 -9.13 6.61 6.39
N ILE A 128 -8.02 6.89 7.08
CA ILE A 128 -6.69 6.41 6.66
C ILE A 128 -6.65 4.89 6.71
N SER A 129 -7.11 4.28 7.81
CA SER A 129 -7.26 2.82 7.91
C SER A 129 -8.19 2.23 6.86
N ALA A 130 -9.28 2.93 6.51
CA ALA A 130 -10.18 2.48 5.46
C ALA A 130 -9.51 2.47 4.07
N ILE A 131 -8.72 3.49 3.74
CA ILE A 131 -8.00 3.55 2.46
C ILE A 131 -6.89 2.50 2.41
N LEU A 132 -6.16 2.32 3.52
CA LEU A 132 -5.18 1.24 3.65
C LEU A 132 -5.86 -0.13 3.46
N GLY A 133 -7.02 -0.34 4.07
CA GLY A 133 -7.81 -1.56 3.90
C GLY A 133 -8.28 -1.78 2.46
N ILE A 134 -8.79 -0.73 1.80
CA ILE A 134 -9.18 -0.77 0.37
C ILE A 134 -8.01 -1.22 -0.49
N ALA A 135 -6.85 -0.58 -0.35
CA ALA A 135 -5.68 -0.89 -1.14
C ALA A 135 -5.11 -2.28 -0.81
N PHE A 136 -5.14 -2.67 0.47
CA PHE A 136 -4.73 -3.98 0.94
C PHE A 136 -5.58 -5.10 0.32
N PHE A 137 -6.90 -5.01 0.41
CA PHE A 137 -7.79 -6.07 -0.09
C PHE A 137 -7.85 -6.13 -1.62
N ASP A 138 -7.72 -4.99 -2.31
CA ASP A 138 -7.61 -4.98 -3.77
C ASP A 138 -6.31 -5.64 -4.23
N TRP A 139 -5.17 -5.26 -3.63
CA TRP A 139 -3.87 -5.82 -3.96
C TRP A 139 -3.78 -7.32 -3.62
N LEU A 140 -4.45 -7.75 -2.55
CA LEU A 140 -4.59 -9.15 -2.15
C LEU A 140 -5.39 -10.01 -3.15
N GLY A 141 -6.06 -9.44 -4.14
CA GLY A 141 -6.65 -10.20 -5.25
C GLY A 141 -5.94 -10.01 -6.60
N ILE A 142 -4.97 -9.10 -6.67
CA ILE A 142 -4.24 -8.77 -7.91
C ILE A 142 -2.97 -9.62 -8.06
N CYS A 143 -2.19 -9.82 -6.99
CA CYS A 143 -0.90 -10.51 -7.08
C CYS A 143 -1.03 -11.98 -7.51
N GLY A 144 -2.02 -12.67 -6.95
CA GLY A 144 -2.31 -14.08 -7.18
C GLY A 144 -2.81 -14.33 -8.59
N TRP A 145 -3.40 -13.35 -9.27
CA TRP A 145 -3.82 -13.48 -10.66
C TRP A 145 -2.63 -13.85 -11.57
N VAL A 146 -1.48 -13.19 -11.41
CA VAL A 146 -0.27 -13.46 -12.24
C VAL A 146 0.25 -14.88 -12.01
N TYR A 147 0.26 -15.31 -10.75
CA TYR A 147 0.65 -16.66 -10.36
C TYR A 147 -0.30 -17.72 -10.89
N LEU A 148 -1.60 -17.60 -10.60
CA LEU A 148 -2.64 -18.57 -11.00
C LEU A 148 -2.78 -18.66 -12.52
N THR A 149 -2.67 -17.54 -13.23
CA THR A 149 -2.69 -17.52 -14.70
C THR A 149 -1.47 -18.26 -15.27
N SER A 150 -0.30 -18.13 -14.64
CA SER A 150 0.90 -18.86 -15.05
C SER A 150 0.76 -20.37 -14.83
N VAL A 151 0.18 -20.79 -13.70
CA VAL A 151 -0.15 -22.21 -13.43
C VAL A 151 -1.18 -22.72 -14.46
N TYR A 152 -2.19 -21.93 -14.79
CA TYR A 152 -3.20 -22.31 -15.78
C TYR A 152 -2.60 -22.56 -17.17
N TYR A 153 -1.74 -21.68 -17.67
CA TYR A 153 -1.14 -21.89 -19.01
C TYR A 153 -0.04 -22.94 -19.01
N GLN A 154 0.82 -22.98 -17.99
CA GLN A 154 2.00 -23.87 -17.99
C GLN A 154 1.67 -25.26 -17.46
N ASP A 155 1.01 -25.36 -16.31
CA ASP A 155 0.81 -26.65 -15.63
C ASP A 155 -0.46 -27.35 -16.10
N LEU A 156 -1.55 -26.60 -16.36
CA LEU A 156 -2.81 -27.20 -16.84
C LEU A 156 -2.83 -27.40 -18.36
N LEU A 157 -2.42 -26.40 -19.16
CA LEU A 157 -2.45 -26.48 -20.63
C LEU A 157 -1.12 -26.98 -21.25
N GLY A 158 -0.05 -27.10 -20.46
CA GLY A 158 1.25 -27.57 -20.96
C GLY A 158 1.95 -26.61 -21.91
N TYR A 159 1.61 -25.31 -21.89
CA TYR A 159 2.21 -24.33 -22.79
C TYR A 159 3.63 -23.97 -22.35
N SER A 160 4.50 -23.66 -23.31
CA SER A 160 5.84 -23.18 -22.99
C SER A 160 5.78 -21.81 -22.29
N PRO A 161 6.79 -21.44 -21.48
CA PRO A 161 6.84 -20.14 -20.81
C PRO A 161 6.73 -18.96 -21.78
N LEU A 162 7.31 -19.08 -22.98
CA LEU A 162 7.22 -18.05 -24.02
C LEU A 162 5.79 -17.87 -24.54
N LYS A 163 5.04 -18.99 -24.70
CA LYS A 163 3.65 -18.94 -25.11
C LYS A 163 2.77 -18.36 -23.99
N ASN A 164 3.01 -18.72 -22.73
CA ASN A 164 2.34 -18.09 -21.58
C ASN A 164 2.53 -16.56 -21.58
N ALA A 165 3.76 -16.09 -21.76
CA ALA A 165 4.05 -14.66 -21.82
C ALA A 165 3.29 -13.94 -22.94
N LEU A 166 3.12 -14.58 -24.11
CA LEU A 166 2.35 -14.02 -25.23
C LEU A 166 0.86 -13.87 -24.90
N TYR A 167 0.27 -14.80 -24.16
CA TYR A 167 -1.14 -14.76 -23.74
C TYR A 167 -1.39 -13.74 -22.63
N ILE A 168 -0.39 -13.48 -21.77
CA ILE A 168 -0.48 -12.47 -20.70
C ILE A 168 -0.12 -11.07 -21.22
N LEU A 169 0.55 -10.95 -22.38
CA LEU A 169 1.02 -9.69 -22.97
C LEU A 169 0.00 -8.53 -23.03
N PRO A 170 -1.31 -8.75 -23.24
CA PRO A 170 -2.28 -7.64 -23.21
C PRO A 170 -2.37 -6.91 -21.88
N ALA A 171 -2.04 -7.58 -20.76
CA ALA A 171 -2.10 -6.97 -19.43
C ALA A 171 -1.13 -5.80 -19.26
N PRO A 172 0.20 -5.92 -19.48
CA PRO A 172 1.12 -4.79 -19.37
C PRO A 172 0.82 -3.66 -20.39
N ILE A 173 0.39 -4.00 -21.61
CA ILE A 173 0.00 -3.00 -22.61
C ILE A 173 -1.18 -2.16 -22.11
N THR A 174 -2.20 -2.83 -21.55
CA THR A 174 -3.37 -2.16 -20.99
C THR A 174 -3.02 -1.36 -19.74
N GLY A 175 -2.09 -1.83 -18.91
CA GLY A 175 -1.59 -1.08 -17.75
C GLY A 175 -0.92 0.24 -18.14
N ILE A 176 -0.11 0.27 -19.19
CA ILE A 176 0.50 1.52 -19.70
C ILE A 176 -0.60 2.51 -20.12
N ILE A 177 -1.61 2.02 -20.86
CA ILE A 177 -2.74 2.84 -21.30
C ILE A 177 -3.54 3.35 -20.09
N CYS A 178 -3.81 2.46 -19.12
CA CYS A 178 -4.57 2.79 -17.93
C CYS A 178 -3.84 3.83 -17.08
N SER A 179 -2.54 3.68 -16.85
CA SER A 179 -1.70 4.66 -16.15
C SER A 179 -1.83 6.06 -16.74
N CYS A 180 -1.78 6.20 -18.07
CA CYS A 180 -2.01 7.49 -18.74
C CYS A 180 -3.44 8.02 -18.54
N LEU A 181 -4.45 7.15 -18.62
CA LEU A 181 -5.85 7.51 -18.42
C LEU A 181 -6.11 7.98 -16.98
N VAL A 182 -5.55 7.28 -15.99
CA VAL A 182 -5.71 7.62 -14.56
C VAL A 182 -5.20 9.02 -14.29
N THR A 183 -4.01 9.39 -14.79
CA THR A 183 -3.48 10.76 -14.66
C THR A 183 -4.44 11.82 -15.18
N LEU A 184 -5.18 11.54 -16.25
CA LEU A 184 -6.16 12.46 -16.84
C LEU A 184 -7.51 12.48 -16.09
N ILE A 185 -7.92 11.35 -15.51
CA ILE A 185 -9.25 11.17 -14.90
C ILE A 185 -9.26 11.62 -13.44
N VAL A 186 -8.17 11.43 -12.70
CA VAL A 186 -8.05 11.74 -11.27
C VAL A 186 -8.52 13.16 -10.90
N PRO A 187 -8.19 14.23 -11.66
CA PRO A 187 -8.65 15.58 -11.33
C PRO A 187 -10.16 15.81 -11.55
N ARG A 188 -10.85 14.92 -12.28
CA ARG A 188 -12.23 15.12 -12.77
C ARG A 188 -13.27 14.25 -12.07
N VAL A 189 -12.88 13.12 -11.51
CA VAL A 189 -13.81 12.12 -10.94
C VAL A 189 -13.59 11.94 -9.44
N LYS A 190 -14.66 11.59 -8.72
CA LYS A 190 -14.61 11.30 -7.28
C LYS A 190 -13.75 10.06 -7.00
N ALA A 191 -12.79 10.20 -6.08
CA ALA A 191 -11.98 9.11 -5.56
C ALA A 191 -12.76 7.83 -5.19
N PRO A 192 -13.86 7.86 -4.42
CA PRO A 192 -14.60 6.64 -4.08
C PRO A 192 -15.15 5.89 -5.30
N ILE A 193 -15.49 6.59 -6.38
CA ILE A 193 -15.97 5.97 -7.62
C ILE A 193 -14.81 5.28 -8.33
N LEU A 194 -13.65 5.93 -8.40
CA LEU A 194 -12.48 5.35 -9.05
C LEU A 194 -11.94 4.12 -8.29
N LEU A 195 -11.90 4.19 -6.95
CA LEU A 195 -11.54 3.04 -6.10
C LEU A 195 -12.54 1.88 -6.26
N ALA A 196 -13.84 2.17 -6.36
CA ALA A 196 -14.86 1.15 -6.60
C ALA A 196 -14.73 0.51 -8.00
N LEU A 197 -14.46 1.32 -9.03
CA LEU A 197 -14.22 0.83 -10.39
C LEU A 197 -12.97 -0.07 -10.45
N GLY A 198 -11.90 0.28 -9.71
CA GLY A 198 -10.72 -0.55 -9.55
C GLY A 198 -11.08 -1.94 -9.01
N GLY A 199 -11.70 -1.98 -7.82
CA GLY A 199 -12.09 -3.25 -7.19
C GLY A 199 -13.10 -4.08 -8.01
N ILE A 200 -14.04 -3.45 -8.72
CA ILE A 200 -14.95 -4.15 -9.64
C ILE A 200 -14.18 -4.74 -10.81
N SER A 201 -13.23 -4.00 -11.39
CA SER A 201 -12.44 -4.45 -12.53
C SER A 201 -11.54 -5.62 -12.15
N SER A 202 -10.80 -5.53 -11.04
CA SER A 202 -9.98 -6.63 -10.49
C SER A 202 -10.82 -7.87 -10.17
N GLY A 203 -12.00 -7.67 -9.55
CA GLY A 203 -12.89 -8.77 -9.18
C GLY A 203 -13.49 -9.46 -10.39
N LEU A 204 -13.91 -8.68 -11.41
CA LEU A 204 -14.43 -9.22 -12.66
C LEU A 204 -13.34 -9.95 -13.46
N ALA A 205 -12.13 -9.42 -13.48
CA ALA A 205 -10.99 -10.07 -14.12
C ALA A 205 -10.69 -11.44 -13.51
N ASN A 206 -10.65 -11.54 -12.17
CA ASN A 206 -10.51 -12.82 -11.48
C ASN A 206 -11.70 -13.76 -11.72
N ALA A 207 -12.94 -13.24 -11.67
CA ALA A 207 -14.14 -14.05 -11.90
C ALA A 207 -14.19 -14.63 -13.34
N LEU A 208 -13.75 -13.88 -14.35
CA LEU A 208 -13.68 -14.37 -15.73
C LEU A 208 -12.75 -15.59 -15.88
N PHE A 209 -11.62 -15.61 -15.17
CA PHE A 209 -10.78 -16.82 -15.10
C PHE A 209 -11.41 -17.94 -14.27
N ALA A 210 -12.14 -17.61 -13.21
CA ALA A 210 -12.83 -18.60 -12.40
C ALA A 210 -13.91 -19.39 -13.17
N PHE A 211 -14.52 -18.78 -14.19
CA PHE A 211 -15.45 -19.46 -15.10
C PHE A 211 -14.78 -20.20 -16.24
N GLN A 212 -13.45 -20.13 -16.36
CA GLN A 212 -12.74 -20.69 -17.49
C GLN A 212 -12.71 -22.22 -17.43
N SER A 213 -12.97 -22.83 -18.59
CA SER A 213 -12.84 -24.26 -18.84
C SER A 213 -11.77 -24.49 -19.91
N PRO A 214 -11.01 -25.61 -19.89
CA PRO A 214 -9.89 -25.84 -20.81
C PRO A 214 -10.22 -25.79 -22.30
N ASN A 215 -11.49 -25.95 -22.68
CA ASN A 215 -11.95 -25.96 -24.08
C ASN A 215 -12.39 -24.59 -24.60
N THR A 216 -12.21 -23.52 -23.82
CA THR A 216 -12.73 -22.20 -24.17
C THR A 216 -11.71 -21.43 -25.01
N ILE A 217 -12.19 -20.68 -26.00
CA ILE A 217 -11.33 -19.84 -26.85
C ILE A 217 -10.77 -18.68 -26.02
N TYR A 218 -9.48 -18.39 -26.17
CA TYR A 218 -8.76 -17.27 -25.54
C TYR A 218 -9.55 -15.94 -25.53
N TRP A 219 -10.12 -15.58 -26.68
CA TRP A 219 -10.85 -14.33 -26.89
C TRP A 219 -12.14 -14.20 -26.08
N LYS A 220 -12.64 -15.28 -25.46
CA LYS A 220 -13.92 -15.25 -24.72
C LYS A 220 -13.77 -14.70 -23.30
N ASN A 221 -12.77 -15.19 -22.56
CA ASN A 221 -12.61 -14.89 -21.13
C ASN A 221 -11.18 -14.44 -20.78
N GLU A 222 -10.16 -15.16 -21.27
CA GLU A 222 -8.73 -14.91 -20.96
C GLU A 222 -8.29 -13.51 -21.37
N PHE A 223 -8.61 -13.09 -22.59
CA PHE A 223 -8.26 -11.76 -23.10
C PHE A 223 -8.92 -10.62 -22.31
N PHE A 224 -10.21 -10.76 -21.99
CA PHE A 224 -10.93 -9.73 -21.24
C PHE A 224 -10.47 -9.61 -19.80
N SER A 225 -10.12 -10.74 -19.16
CA SER A 225 -9.52 -10.69 -17.84
C SER A 225 -8.15 -9.99 -17.87
N ALA A 226 -7.29 -10.32 -18.85
CA ALA A 226 -5.98 -9.69 -18.98
C ALA A 226 -6.07 -8.17 -19.18
N ILE A 227 -7.11 -7.67 -19.86
CA ILE A 227 -7.37 -6.23 -20.03
C ILE A 227 -7.94 -5.59 -18.77
N LEU A 228 -8.85 -6.27 -18.05
CA LEU A 228 -9.52 -5.70 -16.88
C LEU A 228 -8.64 -5.69 -15.63
N GLN A 229 -7.70 -6.64 -15.49
CA GLN A 229 -6.86 -6.77 -14.30
C GLN A 229 -6.01 -5.51 -14.00
N PRO A 230 -5.32 -4.88 -14.99
CA PRO A 230 -4.51 -3.67 -14.76
C PRO A 230 -5.33 -2.45 -14.32
N PHE A 231 -6.56 -2.29 -14.81
CA PHE A 231 -7.44 -1.19 -14.38
C PHE A 231 -7.67 -1.20 -12.88
N GLY A 232 -7.68 -2.39 -12.26
CA GLY A 232 -7.72 -2.57 -10.82
C GLY A 232 -6.62 -1.83 -10.08
N GLY A 233 -5.39 -2.33 -10.25
CA GLY A 233 -4.21 -1.79 -9.56
C GLY A 233 -3.93 -0.33 -9.92
N ASP A 234 -4.04 0.04 -11.19
CA ASP A 234 -3.72 1.39 -11.66
C ASP A 234 -4.74 2.44 -11.19
N LEU A 235 -5.99 2.06 -10.93
CA LEU A 235 -6.96 2.96 -10.29
C LEU A 235 -6.73 3.01 -8.78
N THR A 236 -6.61 1.87 -8.12
CA THR A 236 -6.63 1.84 -6.65
C THR A 236 -5.34 2.39 -6.03
N ILE A 237 -4.17 2.02 -6.55
CA ILE A 237 -2.89 2.29 -5.89
C ILE A 237 -2.48 3.77 -5.98
N PRO A 238 -2.45 4.43 -7.16
CA PRO A 238 -2.09 5.84 -7.26
C PRO A 238 -3.09 6.74 -6.52
N ILE A 239 -4.39 6.43 -6.63
CA ILE A 239 -5.45 7.21 -5.97
C ILE A 239 -5.36 7.05 -4.46
N GLY A 240 -5.18 5.82 -3.95
CA GLY A 240 -5.00 5.56 -2.53
C GLY A 240 -3.80 6.32 -1.96
N SER A 241 -2.68 6.31 -2.68
CA SER A 241 -1.47 7.06 -2.30
C SER A 241 -1.71 8.58 -2.27
N ILE A 242 -2.38 9.15 -3.28
CA ILE A 242 -2.72 10.58 -3.32
C ILE A 242 -3.65 10.95 -2.16
N ILE A 243 -4.66 10.15 -1.85
CA ILE A 243 -5.59 10.47 -0.76
C ILE A 243 -4.88 10.40 0.59
N ILE A 244 -4.08 9.36 0.84
CA ILE A 244 -3.31 9.26 2.08
C ILE A 244 -2.38 10.45 2.22
N SER A 245 -1.65 10.79 1.16
CA SER A 245 -0.76 11.95 1.12
C SER A 245 -1.47 13.28 1.42
N ASN A 246 -2.75 13.43 1.04
CA ASN A 246 -3.52 14.64 1.32
C ASN A 246 -4.21 14.63 2.71
N LEU A 247 -4.22 13.49 3.41
CA LEU A 247 -4.85 13.34 4.73
C LEU A 247 -3.85 13.42 5.89
N VAL A 248 -2.56 13.43 5.58
CA VAL A 248 -1.46 13.47 6.55
C VAL A 248 -0.76 14.82 6.48
N GLU A 249 -0.07 15.18 7.55
CA GLU A 249 0.73 16.42 7.62
C GLU A 249 1.96 16.30 6.70
N ASP A 250 2.48 17.44 6.20
CA ASP A 250 3.62 17.47 5.27
C ASP A 250 4.88 16.78 5.84
N ASP A 251 5.05 16.78 7.17
CA ASP A 251 6.18 16.13 7.84
C ASP A 251 5.98 14.61 8.04
N GLU A 252 4.76 14.11 7.88
CA GLU A 252 4.37 12.69 8.01
C GLU A 252 4.13 12.01 6.64
N GLN A 253 4.18 12.76 5.55
CA GLN A 253 3.83 12.30 4.21
C GLN A 253 4.69 11.12 3.72
N SER A 254 6.00 11.15 4.01
CA SER A 254 6.93 10.06 3.67
C SER A 254 6.66 8.78 4.45
N VAL A 255 6.33 8.91 5.74
CA VAL A 255 5.97 7.80 6.63
C VAL A 255 4.66 7.16 6.16
N ALA A 256 3.66 7.98 5.85
CA ALA A 256 2.36 7.50 5.36
C ALA A 256 2.49 6.75 4.03
N GLY A 257 3.33 7.24 3.12
CA GLY A 257 3.67 6.56 1.87
C GLY A 257 4.37 5.21 2.11
N ALA A 258 5.33 5.16 3.03
CA ALA A 258 6.02 3.92 3.40
C ALA A 258 5.04 2.90 4.02
N LEU A 259 4.17 3.35 4.92
CA LEU A 259 3.13 2.49 5.53
C LEU A 259 2.15 1.93 4.48
N PHE A 260 1.77 2.75 3.50
CA PHE A 260 0.95 2.31 2.38
C PHE A 260 1.64 1.20 1.59
N GLN A 261 2.90 1.38 1.22
CA GLN A 261 3.67 0.39 0.47
C GLN A 261 3.90 -0.92 1.25
N ILE A 262 4.18 -0.82 2.56
CA ILE A 262 4.30 -2.00 3.43
C ILE A 262 3.00 -2.79 3.44
N SER A 263 1.85 -2.10 3.52
CA SER A 263 0.54 -2.75 3.50
C SER A 263 0.30 -3.53 2.20
N LEU A 264 0.67 -2.94 1.05
CA LEU A 264 0.60 -3.62 -0.25
C LEU A 264 1.54 -4.84 -0.31
N GLN A 265 2.76 -4.69 0.19
CA GLN A 265 3.72 -5.79 0.17
C GLN A 265 3.24 -6.99 1.01
N ILE A 266 2.66 -6.74 2.17
CA ILE A 266 2.05 -7.78 3.03
C ILE A 266 0.87 -8.43 2.31
N ALA A 267 -0.02 -7.62 1.70
CA ALA A 267 -1.16 -8.14 0.95
C ALA A 267 -0.73 -9.09 -0.18
N GLY A 268 0.30 -8.71 -0.96
CA GLY A 268 0.78 -9.53 -2.08
C GLY A 268 1.39 -10.85 -1.63
N CYS A 269 2.16 -10.86 -0.53
CA CYS A 269 2.70 -12.09 0.04
C CYS A 269 1.61 -13.01 0.58
N LEU A 270 0.59 -12.45 1.25
CA LEU A 270 -0.55 -13.21 1.75
C LEU A 270 -1.38 -13.82 0.64
N ASP A 271 -1.67 -13.07 -0.42
CA ASP A 271 -2.38 -13.56 -1.61
C ASP A 271 -1.68 -14.78 -2.20
N LEU A 272 -0.39 -14.66 -2.56
CA LEU A 272 0.37 -15.76 -3.15
C LEU A 272 0.38 -17.00 -2.25
N CYS A 273 0.54 -16.81 -0.94
CA CYS A 273 0.50 -17.90 0.03
C CYS A 273 -0.86 -18.60 0.05
N ILE A 274 -1.95 -17.84 0.22
CA ILE A 274 -3.30 -18.39 0.34
C ILE A 274 -3.73 -19.01 -0.99
N SER A 275 -3.50 -18.33 -2.11
CA SER A 275 -3.80 -18.82 -3.47
C SER A 275 -3.07 -20.14 -3.76
N SER A 276 -1.79 -20.26 -3.41
CA SER A 276 -1.04 -21.51 -3.56
C SER A 276 -1.56 -22.64 -2.66
N ILE A 277 -1.89 -22.33 -1.40
CA ILE A 277 -2.46 -23.31 -0.46
C ILE A 277 -3.82 -23.80 -0.95
N ILE A 278 -4.71 -22.90 -1.38
CA ILE A 278 -6.03 -23.25 -1.93
C ILE A 278 -5.84 -24.16 -3.16
N LEU A 279 -4.96 -23.78 -4.07
CA LEU A 279 -4.66 -24.56 -5.27
C LEU A 279 -4.22 -25.98 -4.90
N THR A 280 -3.17 -26.12 -4.09
CA THR A 280 -2.57 -27.41 -3.73
C THR A 280 -3.56 -28.31 -2.97
N GLN A 281 -4.30 -27.74 -2.01
CA GLN A 281 -5.25 -28.51 -1.20
C GLN A 281 -6.41 -29.01 -2.04
N VAL A 282 -6.99 -28.15 -2.87
CA VAL A 282 -8.12 -28.52 -3.72
C VAL A 282 -7.68 -29.46 -4.84
N GLU A 283 -6.49 -29.27 -5.41
CA GLU A 283 -5.93 -30.15 -6.43
C GLU A 283 -5.88 -31.59 -5.94
N SER A 284 -5.41 -31.82 -4.71
CA SER A 284 -5.30 -33.16 -4.12
C SER A 284 -6.64 -33.92 -4.02
N ILE A 285 -7.77 -33.20 -3.98
CA ILE A 285 -9.11 -33.78 -3.78
C ILE A 285 -9.92 -33.78 -5.09
N HIS A 286 -9.91 -32.67 -5.83
CA HIS A 286 -10.81 -32.40 -6.95
C HIS A 286 -10.10 -32.13 -8.29
N GLY A 287 -8.76 -32.15 -8.32
CA GLY A 287 -7.95 -31.86 -9.50
C GLY A 287 -7.64 -30.37 -9.70
N LEU A 288 -6.60 -30.12 -10.51
CA LEU A 288 -5.97 -28.81 -10.69
C LEU A 288 -6.93 -27.71 -11.18
N LEU A 289 -7.80 -28.02 -12.14
CA LEU A 289 -8.75 -27.05 -12.69
C LEU A 289 -9.66 -26.46 -11.61
N LYS A 290 -10.21 -27.32 -10.74
CA LYS A 290 -11.12 -26.87 -9.68
C LYS A 290 -10.37 -26.08 -8.59
N GLY A 291 -9.10 -26.43 -8.35
CA GLY A 291 -8.21 -25.65 -7.48
C GLY A 291 -7.99 -24.24 -7.99
N LEU A 292 -7.68 -24.10 -9.29
CA LEU A 292 -7.54 -22.79 -9.94
C LEU A 292 -8.83 -21.98 -9.85
N GLN A 293 -9.98 -22.58 -10.18
CA GLN A 293 -11.27 -21.88 -10.13
C GLN A 293 -11.58 -21.36 -8.72
N ILE A 294 -11.36 -22.15 -7.68
CA ILE A 294 -11.61 -21.74 -6.29
C ILE A 294 -10.63 -20.65 -5.86
N ALA A 295 -9.35 -20.73 -6.26
CA ALA A 295 -8.37 -19.69 -5.97
C ALA A 295 -8.72 -18.35 -6.66
N PHE A 296 -9.15 -18.37 -7.92
CA PHE A 296 -9.64 -17.17 -8.60
C PHE A 296 -10.91 -16.60 -7.96
N TRP A 297 -11.83 -17.44 -7.47
CA TRP A 297 -12.99 -16.97 -6.70
C TRP A 297 -12.61 -16.32 -5.37
N PHE A 298 -11.60 -16.84 -4.69
CA PHE A 298 -11.04 -16.22 -3.50
C PHE A 298 -10.53 -14.80 -3.81
N ASN A 299 -9.70 -14.66 -4.85
CA ASN A 299 -9.18 -13.35 -5.27
C ASN A 299 -10.30 -12.38 -5.67
N ALA A 300 -11.30 -12.85 -6.42
CA ALA A 300 -12.46 -12.04 -6.80
C ALA A 300 -13.24 -11.54 -5.58
N THR A 301 -13.42 -12.39 -4.56
CA THR A 301 -14.12 -12.05 -3.33
C THR A 301 -13.39 -10.97 -2.54
N CYS A 302 -12.05 -11.06 -2.46
CA CYS A 302 -11.22 -10.05 -1.82
C CYS A 302 -11.34 -8.68 -2.52
N CYS A 303 -11.30 -8.65 -3.85
CA CYS A 303 -11.50 -7.41 -4.62
C CYS A 303 -12.91 -6.84 -4.44
N TRP A 304 -13.97 -7.66 -4.38
CA TRP A 304 -15.33 -7.15 -4.13
C TRP A 304 -15.57 -6.72 -2.69
N PHE A 305 -14.83 -7.28 -1.72
CA PHE A 305 -14.89 -6.83 -0.33
C PHE A 305 -14.49 -5.35 -0.19
N VAL A 306 -13.64 -4.85 -1.08
CA VAL A 306 -13.29 -3.43 -1.20
C VAL A 306 -14.55 -2.55 -1.36
N LEU A 307 -15.56 -3.01 -2.09
CA LEU A 307 -16.82 -2.27 -2.26
C LEU A 307 -17.59 -2.13 -0.95
N VAL A 308 -17.53 -3.15 -0.10
CA VAL A 308 -18.12 -3.12 1.25
C VAL A 308 -17.39 -2.09 2.12
N ILE A 309 -16.05 -2.07 2.06
CA ILE A 309 -15.25 -1.08 2.80
C ILE A 309 -15.56 0.33 2.30
N ILE A 310 -15.62 0.54 0.98
CA ILE A 310 -15.98 1.83 0.39
C ILE A 310 -17.39 2.25 0.85
N PHE A 311 -18.35 1.34 0.80
CA PHE A 311 -19.72 1.61 1.22
C PHE A 311 -19.80 1.99 2.71
N LEU A 312 -19.05 1.32 3.59
CA LEU A 312 -19.05 1.60 5.03
C LEU A 312 -18.30 2.89 5.37
N ALA A 313 -17.11 3.08 4.81
CA ALA A 313 -16.22 4.20 5.14
C ALA A 313 -16.66 5.53 4.50
N PHE A 314 -17.25 5.49 3.30
CA PHE A 314 -17.63 6.69 2.54
C PHE A 314 -19.15 6.98 2.55
N ARG A 315 -19.94 6.25 3.34
CA ARG A 315 -21.41 6.47 3.49
C ARG A 315 -21.81 7.91 3.85
N LYS A 316 -20.87 8.69 4.40
CA LYS A 316 -21.09 10.06 4.90
C LYS A 316 -20.15 11.11 4.26
N VAL A 317 -19.56 10.84 3.09
CA VAL A 317 -18.54 11.72 2.50
C VAL A 317 -18.90 12.16 1.07
N GLY A 318 -18.76 13.46 0.82
CA GLY A 318 -18.94 14.12 -0.48
C GLY A 318 -17.76 13.92 -1.45
N LEU A 319 -17.60 14.83 -2.42
CA LEU A 319 -16.63 14.77 -3.53
C LEU A 319 -15.17 14.62 -3.03
N ALA A 320 -14.26 14.05 -3.83
CA ALA A 320 -12.82 14.11 -3.55
C ALA A 320 -12.28 15.54 -3.40
N LYS A 321 -12.94 16.51 -4.06
CA LYS A 321 -12.69 17.95 -3.91
C LYS A 321 -13.07 18.50 -2.52
N ASP A 322 -13.93 17.81 -1.79
CA ASP A 322 -14.32 18.20 -0.42
C ASP A 322 -13.26 17.75 0.60
N ILE A 323 -12.39 16.80 0.27
CA ILE A 323 -11.27 16.41 1.13
C ILE A 323 -10.18 17.50 1.08
N ALA A 324 -9.97 18.12 -0.08
CA ALA A 324 -9.04 19.25 -0.24
C ALA A 324 -9.59 20.61 0.23
N LYS A 325 -10.84 20.68 0.72
CA LYS A 325 -11.50 21.93 1.14
C LYS A 325 -12.05 21.91 2.58
N VAL A 326 -11.86 20.81 3.31
CA VAL A 326 -12.25 20.70 4.72
C VAL A 326 -11.03 20.90 5.65
N ILE A 327 -9.88 21.26 5.08
CA ILE A 327 -8.76 21.86 5.77
C ILE A 327 -8.67 23.31 5.30
#